data_AF-W4FCH0-F1
#
_entry.id   AF-W4FCH0-F1
#
_cell.length_a   1.000
_cell.length_b   1.000
_cell.length_c   1.000
_cell.angle_alpha   90.00
_cell.angle_beta   90.00
_cell.angle_gamma   90.00
#
_symmetry.space_group_name_H-M   'P 1'
#
loop_
_entity.id
_entity.type
_entity.pdbx_description
1 polymer ?
#
loop_
_entity_poly.entity_id
_entity_poly.type
_entity_poly.pdbx_seq_one_letter_code
_entity_poly.pdbx_strand_id
1 'polypeptide(L)'
;MITSLPCCREDLCAALARGDSFTYMYFYDHKPSRELTSACFSQWFEAPFSIDDISYHTAEHFMMAEKARLFHDKETLADILGATDPATAKAYGRSVNNFDEGVWCRHRFDIVVRANTAKFGQNEALKAYLLGTKKHILVEASPRDPIWGIGLSSKNEHAQNPKHWRGLNLLGFALMTVRELLQADEYPAASSGLDGTFLSQAFPAPFQVNQVKYATAEHYMMARKAALFGDVEIRDRILETLDPDQAKALGRQAKDFDQELCVTHRDSIVQSGNLAKFSDPANLHLKQLLLATGDLVLVDATETDKLWGIGLPPTHKHATTPGEWPGLNLLGFALMAVRCQLMT
;
A
#
# COMPACT_ATOMS: atom_id res chain seq x y z
N MET A 1 19.95 -6.28 12.30
CA MET A 1 19.52 -6.03 10.90
C MET A 1 18.03 -5.71 10.93
N ILE A 2 17.63 -4.50 10.53
CA ILE A 2 16.21 -4.17 10.33
C ILE A 2 15.92 -4.50 8.87
N THR A 3 15.46 -5.71 8.60
CA THR A 3 14.86 -6.06 7.32
C THR A 3 13.50 -5.35 7.25
N SER A 4 13.20 -4.69 6.12
CA SER A 4 11.86 -4.20 5.85
C SER A 4 10.88 -5.37 5.89
N LEU A 5 9.70 -5.15 6.47
CA LEU A 5 8.69 -6.20 6.52
C LEU A 5 8.16 -6.45 5.11
N PRO A 6 7.85 -7.71 4.77
CA PRO A 6 7.29 -8.03 3.46
C PRO A 6 5.87 -7.46 3.33
N CYS A 7 5.56 -6.88 2.17
CA CYS A 7 4.26 -6.26 1.88
C CYS A 7 3.32 -7.18 1.08
N CYS A 8 3.78 -8.35 0.66
CA CYS A 8 3.00 -9.34 -0.06
C CYS A 8 3.51 -10.77 0.23
N ARG A 9 2.77 -11.77 -0.23
CA ARG A 9 3.10 -13.18 -0.03
C ARG A 9 4.41 -13.55 -0.74
N GLU A 10 4.63 -13.02 -1.92
CA GLU A 10 5.81 -13.29 -2.75
C GLU A 10 7.08 -12.76 -2.07
N ASP A 11 7.04 -11.51 -1.58
CA ASP A 11 8.15 -10.91 -0.83
C ASP A 11 8.44 -11.68 0.45
N LEU A 12 7.39 -12.12 1.16
CA LEU A 12 7.54 -12.95 2.35
C LEU A 12 8.19 -14.29 2.01
N CYS A 13 7.78 -14.95 0.91
CA CYS A 13 8.40 -16.19 0.43
C CYS A 13 9.87 -15.98 0.03
N ALA A 14 10.17 -14.87 -0.64
CA ALA A 14 11.53 -14.52 -1.06
C ALA A 14 12.43 -14.23 0.15
N ALA A 15 11.91 -13.51 1.16
CA ALA A 15 12.61 -13.23 2.40
C ALA A 15 12.94 -14.51 3.17
N LEU A 16 11.96 -15.41 3.34
CA LEU A 16 12.17 -16.72 3.95
C LEU A 16 13.21 -17.54 3.17
N ALA A 17 13.23 -17.46 1.83
CA ALA A 17 14.23 -18.15 1.01
C ALA A 17 15.66 -17.60 1.18
N ARG A 18 15.81 -16.34 1.61
CA ARG A 18 17.11 -15.74 1.99
C ARG A 18 17.54 -16.09 3.41
N GLY A 19 16.70 -16.78 4.19
CA GLY A 19 16.96 -17.13 5.59
C GLY A 19 16.44 -16.10 6.60
N ASP A 20 15.66 -15.10 6.16
CA ASP A 20 14.96 -14.20 7.08
C ASP A 20 13.94 -15.00 7.91
N SER A 21 13.69 -14.61 9.17
CA SER A 21 12.68 -15.23 10.02
C SER A 21 11.70 -14.20 10.56
N PHE A 22 10.44 -14.62 10.71
CA PHE A 22 9.32 -13.74 11.07
C PHE A 22 8.43 -14.38 12.13
N THR A 23 7.83 -13.53 12.97
CA THR A 23 6.77 -13.94 13.90
C THR A 23 5.40 -13.64 13.28
N TYR A 24 4.43 -14.52 13.50
CA TYR A 24 3.09 -14.40 12.94
C TYR A 24 2.07 -14.08 14.03
N MET A 25 1.09 -13.25 13.71
CA MET A 25 -0.11 -13.02 14.52
C MET A 25 -1.33 -13.36 13.69
N TYR A 26 -1.99 -14.47 14.03
CA TYR A 26 -3.17 -14.93 13.34
C TYR A 26 -4.44 -14.27 13.88
N PHE A 27 -5.37 -13.97 12.99
CA PHE A 27 -6.69 -13.48 13.34
C PHE A 27 -7.75 -14.09 12.40
N TYR A 28 -8.91 -14.43 12.96
CA TYR A 28 -10.07 -14.94 12.23
C TYR A 28 -11.29 -14.92 13.17
N ASP A 29 -11.73 -13.72 13.52
CA ASP A 29 -13.00 -13.44 14.21
C ASP A 29 -13.32 -11.95 13.99
N HIS A 30 -14.56 -11.54 14.28
CA HIS A 30 -15.01 -10.14 14.22
C HIS A 30 -15.87 -9.75 15.42
N LYS A 31 -16.18 -10.70 16.32
CA LYS A 31 -17.05 -10.42 17.45
C LYS A 31 -16.34 -9.57 18.50
N PRO A 32 -16.97 -8.49 18.98
CA PRO A 32 -16.42 -7.73 20.10
C PRO A 32 -16.42 -8.60 21.36
N SER A 33 -15.40 -8.37 22.20
CA SER A 33 -15.24 -8.97 23.52
C SER A 33 -15.07 -7.87 24.56
N ARG A 34 -15.15 -8.23 25.85
CA ARG A 34 -14.94 -7.28 26.95
C ARG A 34 -13.57 -6.58 26.86
N GLU A 35 -12.57 -7.31 26.40
CA GLU A 35 -11.23 -6.79 26.12
C GLU A 35 -11.00 -6.74 24.61
N LEU A 36 -10.15 -5.83 24.17
CA LEU A 36 -9.80 -5.72 22.76
C LEU A 36 -8.92 -6.91 22.34
N THR A 37 -9.31 -7.57 21.25
CA THR A 37 -8.61 -8.74 20.70
C THR A 37 -8.30 -8.50 19.22
N SER A 38 -7.60 -9.46 18.61
CA SER A 38 -7.30 -9.43 17.17
C SER A 38 -8.56 -9.49 16.29
N ALA A 39 -9.76 -9.68 16.86
CA ALA A 39 -11.03 -9.48 16.17
C ALA A 39 -11.17 -8.09 15.56
N CYS A 40 -10.52 -7.07 16.15
CA CYS A 40 -10.54 -5.70 15.62
C CYS A 40 -9.88 -5.55 14.25
N PHE A 41 -9.04 -6.50 13.83
CA PHE A 41 -8.44 -6.53 12.49
C PHE A 41 -9.43 -6.89 11.38
N SER A 42 -10.57 -7.49 11.73
CA SER A 42 -11.59 -7.85 10.74
C SER A 42 -12.25 -6.62 10.11
N GLN A 43 -12.55 -6.72 8.81
CA GLN A 43 -13.37 -5.72 8.09
C GLN A 43 -14.80 -5.63 8.62
N TRP A 44 -15.26 -6.67 9.33
CA TRP A 44 -16.60 -6.78 9.89
C TRP A 44 -16.70 -6.32 11.35
N PHE A 45 -15.57 -5.99 11.97
CA PHE A 45 -15.58 -5.44 13.33
C PHE A 45 -16.24 -4.06 13.33
N GLU A 46 -17.24 -3.87 14.19
CA GLU A 46 -17.98 -2.63 14.33
C GLU A 46 -17.12 -1.58 15.05
N ALA A 47 -16.57 -0.66 14.25
CA ALA A 47 -15.78 0.47 14.68
C ALA A 47 -16.04 1.61 13.70
N PRO A 48 -17.06 2.43 13.96
CA PRO A 48 -17.44 3.48 13.03
C PRO A 48 -16.30 4.46 12.77
N PHE A 49 -16.23 4.95 11.53
CA PHE A 49 -15.29 5.98 11.10
C PHE A 49 -15.90 6.78 9.94
N SER A 50 -15.37 7.97 9.68
CA SER A 50 -15.85 8.84 8.60
C SER A 50 -14.76 9.12 7.56
N ILE A 51 -15.13 9.11 6.29
CA ILE A 51 -14.28 9.55 5.16
C ILE A 51 -15.15 10.40 4.25
N ASP A 52 -14.65 11.58 3.85
CA ASP A 52 -15.36 12.54 2.99
C ASP A 52 -16.78 12.87 3.51
N ASP A 53 -16.89 13.13 4.83
CA ASP A 53 -18.14 13.41 5.57
C ASP A 53 -19.19 12.28 5.54
N ILE A 54 -18.85 11.09 5.05
CA ILE A 54 -19.70 9.90 5.09
C ILE A 54 -19.23 8.99 6.22
N SER A 55 -20.15 8.63 7.11
CA SER A 55 -19.91 7.66 8.19
C SER A 55 -20.16 6.23 7.72
N TYR A 56 -19.27 5.32 8.09
CA TYR A 56 -19.35 3.90 7.79
C TYR A 56 -19.31 3.09 9.09
N HIS A 57 -20.23 2.14 9.25
CA HIS A 57 -20.29 1.28 10.44
C HIS A 57 -19.08 0.33 10.55
N THR A 58 -18.60 -0.17 9.42
CA THR A 58 -17.46 -1.08 9.33
C THR A 58 -16.63 -0.80 8.08
N ALA A 59 -15.39 -1.31 8.05
CA ALA A 59 -14.54 -1.18 6.87
C ALA A 59 -15.10 -1.95 5.65
N GLU A 60 -15.89 -3.00 5.86
CA GLU A 60 -16.65 -3.68 4.79
C GLU A 60 -17.63 -2.74 4.09
N HIS A 61 -18.38 -1.90 4.83
CA HIS A 61 -19.32 -0.95 4.22
C HIS A 61 -18.60 0.00 3.27
N PHE A 62 -17.48 0.56 3.75
CA PHE A 62 -16.66 1.44 2.93
C PHE A 62 -16.10 0.72 1.70
N MET A 63 -15.55 -0.48 1.87
CA MET A 63 -14.98 -1.28 0.78
C MET A 63 -16.02 -1.55 -0.32
N MET A 64 -17.25 -1.93 0.06
CA MET A 64 -18.33 -2.16 -0.90
C MET A 64 -18.83 -0.85 -1.53
N ALA A 65 -18.88 0.24 -0.77
CA ALA A 65 -19.30 1.54 -1.30
C ALA A 65 -18.29 2.07 -2.34
N GLU A 66 -16.98 1.95 -2.06
CA GLU A 66 -15.94 2.30 -3.04
C GLU A 66 -15.99 1.39 -4.27
N LYS A 67 -16.32 0.11 -4.10
CA LYS A 67 -16.57 -0.79 -5.23
C LYS A 67 -17.71 -0.27 -6.11
N ALA A 68 -18.85 0.11 -5.52
CA ALA A 68 -19.96 0.68 -6.29
C ALA A 68 -19.59 2.00 -6.98
N ARG A 69 -18.85 2.89 -6.30
CA ARG A 69 -18.32 4.13 -6.90
C ARG A 69 -17.41 3.87 -8.08
N LEU A 70 -16.52 2.88 -7.97
CA LEU A 70 -15.56 2.51 -8.99
C LEU A 70 -16.22 2.06 -10.29
N PHE A 71 -17.38 1.41 -10.20
CA PHE A 71 -18.16 0.94 -11.35
C PHE A 71 -19.36 1.83 -11.69
N HIS A 72 -19.39 3.04 -11.12
CA HIS A 72 -20.42 4.05 -11.35
C HIS A 72 -21.85 3.57 -11.05
N ASP A 73 -22.01 2.61 -10.15
CA ASP A 73 -23.30 2.06 -9.74
C ASP A 73 -23.88 2.83 -8.56
N LYS A 74 -24.64 3.89 -8.88
CA LYS A 74 -25.23 4.79 -7.89
C LYS A 74 -26.36 4.15 -7.07
N GLU A 75 -27.09 3.20 -7.66
CA GLU A 75 -28.21 2.53 -6.98
C GLU A 75 -27.67 1.61 -5.89
N THR A 76 -26.76 0.70 -6.26
CA THR A 76 -26.10 -0.20 -5.30
C THR A 76 -25.31 0.59 -4.25
N LEU A 77 -24.72 1.73 -4.62
CA LEU A 77 -24.06 2.60 -3.65
C LEU A 77 -25.04 3.10 -2.57
N ALA A 78 -26.24 3.56 -2.95
CA ALA A 78 -27.24 4.02 -2.01
C ALA A 78 -27.69 2.89 -1.07
N ASP A 79 -27.89 1.68 -1.62
CA ASP A 79 -28.24 0.48 -0.83
C ASP A 79 -27.15 0.10 0.18
N ILE A 80 -25.88 0.17 -0.23
CA ILE A 80 -24.73 -0.09 0.66
C ILE A 80 -24.65 0.95 1.77
N LEU A 81 -24.83 2.23 1.46
CA LEU A 81 -24.80 3.31 2.45
C LEU A 81 -25.98 3.25 3.43
N GLY A 82 -27.11 2.65 3.01
CA GLY A 82 -28.27 2.40 3.87
C GLY A 82 -28.20 1.09 4.68
N ALA A 83 -27.22 0.23 4.42
CA ALA A 83 -27.07 -1.04 5.15
C ALA A 83 -26.59 -0.79 6.57
N THR A 84 -27.17 -1.52 7.54
CA THR A 84 -26.82 -1.40 8.97
C THR A 84 -25.91 -2.51 9.46
N ASP A 85 -25.66 -3.54 8.64
CA ASP A 85 -24.82 -4.67 8.99
C ASP A 85 -23.88 -5.06 7.83
N PRO A 86 -22.67 -5.55 8.13
CA PRO A 86 -21.66 -5.83 7.11
C PRO A 86 -22.05 -6.98 6.17
N ALA A 87 -22.93 -7.90 6.58
CA ALA A 87 -23.36 -8.99 5.71
C ALA A 87 -24.27 -8.47 4.60
N THR A 88 -25.18 -7.56 4.93
CA THR A 88 -26.04 -6.85 3.97
C THR A 88 -25.22 -5.97 3.02
N ALA A 89 -24.29 -5.17 3.54
CA ALA A 89 -23.39 -4.37 2.70
C ALA A 89 -22.59 -5.22 1.71
N LYS A 90 -22.06 -6.36 2.17
CA LYS A 90 -21.37 -7.34 1.31
C LYS A 90 -22.28 -7.97 0.26
N ALA A 91 -23.53 -8.24 0.59
CA ALA A 91 -24.50 -8.79 -0.35
C ALA A 91 -24.78 -7.80 -1.50
N TYR A 92 -24.97 -6.51 -1.19
CA TYR A 92 -25.10 -5.47 -2.21
C TYR A 92 -23.81 -5.31 -3.01
N GLY A 93 -22.64 -5.29 -2.36
CA GLY A 93 -21.36 -5.20 -3.05
C GLY A 93 -21.03 -6.36 -4.00
N ARG A 94 -21.69 -7.52 -3.84
CA ARG A 94 -21.64 -8.65 -4.81
C ARG A 94 -22.50 -8.41 -6.05
N SER A 95 -23.46 -7.50 -5.96
CA SER A 95 -24.45 -7.21 -7.01
C SER A 95 -24.16 -5.90 -7.75
N VAL A 96 -22.98 -5.30 -7.53
CA VAL A 96 -22.53 -4.08 -8.23
C VAL A 96 -22.54 -4.29 -9.73
N ASN A 97 -23.27 -3.41 -10.44
CA ASN A 97 -23.37 -3.37 -11.89
C ASN A 97 -22.03 -2.94 -12.53
N ASN A 98 -21.83 -3.33 -13.79
CA ASN A 98 -20.63 -3.01 -14.58
C ASN A 98 -19.31 -3.47 -13.93
N PHE A 99 -19.38 -4.47 -13.04
CA PHE A 99 -18.22 -4.99 -12.34
C PHE A 99 -17.20 -5.60 -13.32
N ASP A 100 -15.97 -5.12 -13.22
CA ASP A 100 -14.80 -5.68 -13.89
C ASP A 100 -13.79 -6.14 -12.82
N GLU A 101 -13.51 -7.45 -12.78
CA GLU A 101 -12.61 -8.03 -11.78
C GLU A 101 -11.20 -7.43 -11.86
N GLY A 102 -10.72 -7.13 -13.07
CA GLY A 102 -9.40 -6.56 -13.29
C GLY A 102 -9.30 -5.10 -12.82
N VAL A 103 -10.34 -4.29 -13.01
CA VAL A 103 -10.45 -2.96 -12.41
C VAL A 103 -10.53 -3.09 -10.89
N TRP A 104 -11.37 -4.00 -10.37
CA TRP A 104 -11.55 -4.15 -8.93
C TRP A 104 -10.27 -4.54 -8.22
N CYS A 105 -9.59 -5.55 -8.74
CA CYS A 105 -8.32 -5.99 -8.20
C CYS A 105 -7.36 -4.79 -8.09
N ARG A 106 -7.38 -3.81 -9.03
CA ARG A 106 -6.40 -2.69 -9.10
C ARG A 106 -6.50 -1.77 -7.93
N HIS A 107 -7.71 -1.65 -7.39
CA HIS A 107 -8.06 -0.68 -6.40
C HIS A 107 -8.37 -1.32 -5.03
N ARG A 108 -8.72 -2.62 -4.98
CA ARG A 108 -9.22 -3.26 -3.76
C ARG A 108 -8.28 -3.15 -2.57
N PHE A 109 -6.97 -3.34 -2.79
CA PHE A 109 -5.98 -3.26 -1.71
C PHE A 109 -5.94 -1.86 -1.11
N ASP A 110 -5.84 -0.85 -1.96
CA ASP A 110 -5.73 0.56 -1.54
C ASP A 110 -7.02 1.07 -0.90
N ILE A 111 -8.17 0.63 -1.41
CA ILE A 111 -9.48 0.87 -0.79
C ILE A 111 -9.51 0.31 0.63
N VAL A 112 -9.03 -0.92 0.84
CA VAL A 112 -8.97 -1.53 2.18
C VAL A 112 -7.94 -0.83 3.07
N VAL A 113 -6.78 -0.45 2.56
CA VAL A 113 -5.81 0.36 3.33
C VAL A 113 -6.47 1.67 3.77
N ARG A 114 -7.08 2.44 2.86
CA ARG A 114 -7.75 3.72 3.17
C ARG A 114 -8.83 3.56 4.23
N ALA A 115 -9.67 2.53 4.11
CA ALA A 115 -10.71 2.22 5.10
C ALA A 115 -10.11 1.97 6.49
N ASN A 116 -9.05 1.16 6.54
CA ASN A 116 -8.45 0.77 7.81
C ASN A 116 -7.58 1.89 8.40
N THR A 117 -6.94 2.74 7.59
CA THR A 117 -6.28 3.96 8.09
C THR A 117 -7.27 4.86 8.80
N ALA A 118 -8.44 5.14 8.21
CA ALA A 118 -9.46 5.94 8.87
C ALA A 118 -10.03 5.23 10.11
N LYS A 119 -10.38 3.95 10.00
CA LYS A 119 -10.89 3.13 11.12
C LYS A 119 -9.94 3.14 12.32
N PHE A 120 -8.68 2.79 12.11
CA PHE A 120 -7.70 2.70 13.20
C PHE A 120 -7.26 4.10 13.64
N GLY A 121 -7.08 5.06 12.72
CA GLY A 121 -6.68 6.43 13.04
C GLY A 121 -7.71 7.23 13.83
N GLN A 122 -9.01 6.99 13.63
CA GLN A 122 -10.09 7.66 14.38
C GLN A 122 -10.46 6.94 15.68
N ASN A 123 -9.90 5.76 15.95
CA ASN A 123 -10.20 4.95 17.13
C ASN A 123 -8.91 4.65 17.91
N GLU A 124 -8.55 5.50 18.88
CA GLU A 124 -7.27 5.43 19.63
C GLU A 124 -6.94 4.06 20.23
N ALA A 125 -7.93 3.37 20.82
CA ALA A 125 -7.71 2.04 21.38
C ALA A 125 -7.35 1.00 20.29
N LEU A 126 -7.96 1.12 19.10
CA LEU A 126 -7.63 0.26 17.96
C LEU A 126 -6.25 0.61 17.40
N LYS A 127 -5.95 1.91 17.23
CA LYS A 127 -4.62 2.41 16.80
C LYS A 127 -3.52 1.80 17.67
N ALA A 128 -3.65 1.96 18.99
CA ALA A 128 -2.68 1.44 19.96
C ALA A 128 -2.52 -0.09 19.85
N TYR A 129 -3.60 -0.83 19.64
CA TYR A 129 -3.56 -2.27 19.46
C TYR A 129 -2.82 -2.68 18.17
N LEU A 130 -3.10 -2.01 17.05
CA LEU A 130 -2.43 -2.25 15.78
C LEU A 130 -0.93 -1.92 15.85
N LEU A 131 -0.56 -0.77 16.39
CA LEU A 131 0.85 -0.39 16.61
C LEU A 131 1.56 -1.38 17.55
N GLY A 132 0.84 -1.88 18.57
CA GLY A 132 1.32 -2.89 19.51
C GLY A 132 1.69 -4.24 18.86
N THR A 133 1.25 -4.50 17.63
CA THR A 133 1.67 -5.69 16.86
C THR A 133 3.11 -5.61 16.34
N LYS A 134 3.76 -4.44 16.42
CA LYS A 134 5.19 -4.25 16.14
C LYS A 134 5.62 -4.82 14.79
N LYS A 135 6.40 -5.90 14.80
CA LYS A 135 6.99 -6.54 13.60
C LYS A 135 6.34 -7.87 13.24
N HIS A 136 5.23 -8.23 13.90
CA HIS A 136 4.50 -9.43 13.54
C HIS A 136 3.90 -9.30 12.14
N ILE A 137 4.01 -10.38 11.36
CA ILE A 137 3.23 -10.57 10.14
C ILE A 137 1.80 -10.85 10.55
N LEU A 138 0.87 -9.98 10.15
CA LEU A 138 -0.54 -10.16 10.43
C LEU A 138 -1.11 -11.15 9.42
N VAL A 139 -1.82 -12.17 9.90
CA VAL A 139 -2.31 -13.26 9.05
C VAL A 139 -3.81 -13.48 9.25
N GLU A 140 -4.60 -13.16 8.24
CA GLU A 140 -6.02 -13.50 8.22
C GLU A 140 -6.17 -15.00 7.95
N ALA A 141 -6.37 -15.75 9.02
CA ALA A 141 -6.43 -17.21 9.03
C ALA A 141 -7.83 -17.74 8.66
N SER A 142 -8.41 -17.18 7.59
CA SER A 142 -9.71 -17.57 7.07
C SER A 142 -9.58 -18.79 6.15
N PRO A 143 -10.21 -19.93 6.47
CA PRO A 143 -10.21 -21.11 5.59
C PRO A 143 -11.08 -20.93 4.34
N ARG A 144 -11.91 -19.89 4.30
CA ARG A 144 -12.95 -19.67 3.27
C ARG A 144 -12.67 -18.47 2.38
N ASP A 145 -11.60 -17.73 2.65
CA ASP A 145 -11.21 -16.54 1.89
C ASP A 145 -9.77 -16.70 1.38
N PRO A 146 -9.57 -17.04 0.09
CA PRO A 146 -8.25 -17.12 -0.50
C PRO A 146 -7.74 -15.76 -1.03
N ILE A 147 -8.52 -14.68 -0.93
CA ILE A 147 -8.09 -13.36 -1.40
C ILE A 147 -7.57 -12.55 -0.22
N TRP A 148 -8.43 -12.30 0.77
CA TRP A 148 -8.07 -11.48 1.93
C TRP A 148 -7.33 -12.28 2.99
N GLY A 149 -7.60 -13.58 3.07
CA GLY A 149 -6.93 -14.52 3.97
C GLY A 149 -5.99 -15.51 3.28
N ILE A 150 -5.45 -16.42 4.08
CA ILE A 150 -4.49 -17.46 3.63
C ILE A 150 -5.17 -18.74 3.08
N GLY A 151 -6.50 -18.79 3.09
CA GLY A 151 -7.26 -20.00 2.70
C GLY A 151 -7.05 -21.20 3.63
N LEU A 152 -6.55 -20.98 4.85
CA LEU A 152 -6.25 -21.99 5.87
C LEU A 152 -6.63 -21.46 7.26
N SER A 153 -6.98 -22.37 8.19
CA SER A 153 -7.16 -21.98 9.60
C SER A 153 -5.81 -21.82 10.29
N SER A 154 -5.78 -21.06 11.40
CA SER A 154 -4.56 -20.87 12.21
C SER A 154 -4.03 -22.16 12.84
N LYS A 155 -4.87 -23.22 12.89
CA LYS A 155 -4.52 -24.55 13.40
C LYS A 155 -3.97 -25.48 12.32
N ASN A 156 -4.00 -25.07 11.05
CA ASN A 156 -3.47 -25.87 9.97
C ASN A 156 -1.92 -25.91 10.03
N GLU A 157 -1.33 -27.08 9.82
CA GLU A 157 0.13 -27.27 9.87
C GLU A 157 0.90 -26.42 8.84
N HIS A 158 0.24 -26.01 7.76
CA HIS A 158 0.81 -25.17 6.72
C HIS A 158 0.59 -23.66 6.94
N ALA A 159 -0.13 -23.25 8.00
CA ALA A 159 -0.43 -21.85 8.25
C ALA A 159 0.83 -20.99 8.47
N GLN A 160 1.92 -21.59 8.98
CA GLN A 160 3.21 -20.90 9.18
C GLN A 160 4.12 -20.89 7.94
N ASN A 161 3.70 -21.54 6.84
CA ASN A 161 4.48 -21.60 5.61
C ASN A 161 3.75 -20.89 4.46
N PRO A 162 4.12 -19.63 4.16
CA PRO A 162 3.53 -18.84 3.07
C PRO A 162 3.57 -19.51 1.70
N LYS A 163 4.53 -20.43 1.44
CA LYS A 163 4.56 -21.20 0.19
C LYS A 163 3.36 -22.14 0.06
N HIS A 164 2.79 -22.59 1.18
CA HIS A 164 1.65 -23.52 1.21
C HIS A 164 0.31 -22.81 1.43
N TRP A 165 0.30 -21.48 1.60
CA TRP A 165 -0.93 -20.72 1.65
C TRP A 165 -1.71 -20.90 0.35
N ARG A 166 -3.02 -21.06 0.48
CA ARG A 166 -3.95 -21.13 -0.66
C ARG A 166 -4.54 -19.78 -1.01
N GLY A 167 -4.19 -18.75 -0.23
CA GLY A 167 -4.63 -17.39 -0.43
C GLY A 167 -3.54 -16.36 -0.24
N LEU A 168 -3.89 -15.11 -0.57
CA LEU A 168 -2.97 -14.00 -0.73
C LEU A 168 -2.69 -13.24 0.58
N ASN A 169 -3.53 -13.41 1.60
CA ASN A 169 -3.44 -12.66 2.87
C ASN A 169 -3.47 -11.13 2.69
N LEU A 170 -4.20 -10.62 1.69
CA LEU A 170 -4.19 -9.18 1.39
C LEU A 170 -4.59 -8.33 2.59
N LEU A 171 -5.47 -8.81 3.47
CA LEU A 171 -5.89 -8.02 4.64
C LEU A 171 -4.76 -7.89 5.66
N GLY A 172 -4.03 -8.99 5.89
CA GLY A 172 -2.87 -8.98 6.77
C GLY A 172 -1.82 -7.97 6.33
N PHE A 173 -1.49 -7.96 5.04
CA PHE A 173 -0.57 -6.99 4.46
C PHE A 173 -1.11 -5.56 4.48
N ALA A 174 -2.39 -5.36 4.15
CA ALA A 174 -3.02 -4.04 4.21
C ALA A 174 -2.96 -3.45 5.64
N LEU A 175 -3.22 -4.25 6.67
CA LEU A 175 -3.11 -3.81 8.06
C LEU A 175 -1.66 -3.50 8.47
N MET A 176 -0.68 -4.21 7.93
CA MET A 176 0.74 -3.89 8.14
C MET A 176 1.10 -2.56 7.48
N THR A 177 0.59 -2.28 6.27
CA THR A 177 0.70 -0.97 5.64
C THR A 177 0.07 0.09 6.53
N VAL A 178 -1.18 -0.09 6.98
CA VAL A 178 -1.87 0.85 7.88
C VAL A 178 -1.09 1.10 9.17
N ARG A 179 -0.44 0.08 9.74
CA ARG A 179 0.44 0.22 10.90
C ARG A 179 1.59 1.17 10.62
N GLU A 180 2.24 1.06 9.46
CA GLU A 180 3.31 1.96 9.03
C GLU A 180 2.80 3.37 8.77
N LEU A 181 1.61 3.51 8.15
CA LEU A 181 0.94 4.79 7.93
C LEU A 181 0.73 5.52 9.26
N LEU A 182 0.05 4.88 10.21
CA LEU A 182 -0.34 5.47 11.50
C LEU A 182 0.85 5.70 12.45
N GLN A 183 1.96 5.00 12.24
CA GLN A 183 3.19 5.26 12.96
C GLN A 183 3.84 6.56 12.46
N ALA A 184 3.70 6.91 11.19
CA ALA A 184 4.18 8.20 10.68
C ALA A 184 3.37 9.40 11.22
N ASP A 185 2.09 9.24 11.56
CA ASP A 185 1.27 10.28 12.22
C ASP A 185 1.84 10.75 13.56
N GLU A 186 2.62 9.92 14.25
CA GLU A 186 3.28 10.32 15.50
C GLU A 186 4.47 11.25 15.27
N TYR A 187 4.94 11.39 14.03
CA TYR A 187 6.06 12.25 13.68
C TYR A 187 5.56 13.59 13.13
N PRO A 188 5.93 14.74 13.74
CA PRO A 188 5.52 16.04 13.24
C PRO A 188 6.11 16.27 11.84
N ALA A 189 5.23 16.51 10.87
CA ALA A 189 5.63 16.97 9.54
C ALA A 189 6.28 18.37 9.67
N ALA A 190 7.60 18.43 9.57
CA ALA A 190 8.31 19.71 9.53
C ALA A 190 8.68 20.08 8.08
N SER A 191 8.48 21.33 7.71
CA SER A 191 9.05 21.88 6.47
C SER A 191 10.54 22.10 6.67
N SER A 192 11.39 21.29 6.06
CA SER A 192 12.85 21.39 6.20
C SER A 192 13.47 22.61 5.52
N GLY A 193 12.70 23.45 4.83
CA GLY A 193 13.23 24.50 3.95
C GLY A 193 14.08 23.97 2.79
N LEU A 194 14.19 22.64 2.66
CA LEU A 194 14.85 21.96 1.55
C LEU A 194 13.90 21.92 0.37
N ASP A 195 14.41 22.18 -0.83
CA ASP A 195 13.69 21.89 -2.06
C ASP A 195 13.50 20.36 -2.16
N GLY A 196 12.26 19.91 -2.01
CA GLY A 196 11.89 18.49 -2.04
C GLY A 196 11.81 17.88 -3.43
N THR A 197 12.07 18.65 -4.51
CA THR A 197 11.96 18.16 -5.89
C THR A 197 12.79 16.91 -6.16
N PHE A 198 13.94 16.75 -5.50
CA PHE A 198 14.80 15.57 -5.64
C PHE A 198 14.16 14.25 -5.17
N LEU A 199 13.08 14.32 -4.38
CA LEU A 199 12.31 13.16 -3.92
C LEU A 199 11.35 12.63 -5.02
N SER A 200 11.02 13.47 -6.01
CA SER A 200 10.16 13.07 -7.12
C SER A 200 10.76 11.92 -7.93
N GLN A 201 9.88 11.04 -8.41
CA GLN A 201 10.25 9.93 -9.29
C GLN A 201 10.66 10.40 -10.68
N ALA A 202 10.18 11.59 -11.09
CA ALA A 202 10.52 12.24 -12.34
C ALA A 202 11.80 13.10 -12.25
N PHE A 203 12.40 13.25 -11.06
CA PHE A 203 13.60 14.07 -10.92
C PHE A 203 14.78 13.47 -11.73
N PRO A 204 15.49 14.28 -12.55
CA PRO A 204 16.58 13.84 -13.41
C PRO A 204 17.84 13.53 -12.59
N ALA A 205 17.88 12.32 -12.04
CA ALA A 205 19.02 11.76 -11.33
C ALA A 205 19.37 10.41 -11.96
N PRO A 206 20.17 10.39 -13.05
CA PRO A 206 20.50 9.14 -13.72
C PRO A 206 21.20 8.17 -12.78
N PHE A 207 20.89 6.88 -12.90
CA PHE A 207 21.53 5.82 -12.13
C PHE A 207 21.58 4.52 -12.93
N GLN A 208 22.35 3.55 -12.45
CA GLN A 208 22.57 2.28 -13.14
C GLN A 208 22.19 1.08 -12.27
N VAL A 209 21.46 0.12 -12.85
CA VAL A 209 21.16 -1.18 -12.24
C VAL A 209 21.46 -2.27 -13.25
N ASN A 210 22.32 -3.24 -12.90
CA ASN A 210 22.72 -4.35 -13.77
C ASN A 210 23.13 -3.90 -15.17
N GLN A 211 23.99 -2.87 -15.22
CA GLN A 211 24.48 -2.24 -16.44
C GLN A 211 23.44 -1.44 -17.26
N VAL A 212 22.14 -1.52 -16.94
CA VAL A 212 21.09 -0.71 -17.57
C VAL A 212 21.03 0.66 -16.90
N LYS A 213 21.06 1.72 -17.70
CA LYS A 213 20.95 3.10 -17.24
C LYS A 213 19.49 3.55 -17.26
N TYR A 214 19.08 4.28 -16.23
CA TYR A 214 17.76 4.87 -16.12
C TYR A 214 17.92 6.38 -15.92
N ALA A 215 17.17 7.18 -16.69
CA ALA A 215 17.24 8.64 -16.59
C ALA A 215 16.63 9.16 -15.28
N THR A 216 15.56 8.50 -14.80
CA THR A 216 14.85 8.83 -13.56
C THR A 216 14.34 7.55 -12.89
N ALA A 217 13.84 7.67 -11.65
CA ALA A 217 13.22 6.52 -10.97
C ALA A 217 11.90 6.10 -11.66
N GLU A 218 11.17 7.03 -12.30
CA GLU A 218 10.00 6.72 -13.14
C GLU A 218 10.34 5.76 -14.28
N HIS A 219 11.47 5.99 -14.98
CA HIS A 219 11.93 5.09 -16.04
C HIS A 219 12.19 3.67 -15.51
N TYR A 220 12.87 3.58 -14.36
CA TYR A 220 13.09 2.30 -13.70
C TYR A 220 11.78 1.61 -13.34
N MET A 221 10.85 2.32 -12.70
CA MET A 221 9.56 1.77 -12.30
C MET A 221 8.78 1.23 -13.50
N MET A 222 8.66 2.02 -14.57
CA MET A 222 7.91 1.62 -15.76
C MET A 222 8.59 0.48 -16.52
N ALA A 223 9.92 0.50 -16.66
CA ALA A 223 10.65 -0.58 -17.32
C ALA A 223 10.60 -1.90 -16.52
N ARG A 224 10.71 -1.82 -15.19
CA ARG A 224 10.57 -3.00 -14.31
C ARG A 224 9.16 -3.57 -14.33
N LYS A 225 8.15 -2.70 -14.36
CA LYS A 225 6.75 -3.11 -14.54
C LYS A 225 6.54 -3.81 -15.87
N ALA A 226 7.03 -3.25 -16.98
CA ALA A 226 6.91 -3.88 -18.30
C ALA A 226 7.65 -5.23 -18.35
N ALA A 227 8.85 -5.31 -17.76
CA ALA A 227 9.60 -6.55 -17.65
C ALA A 227 8.88 -7.62 -16.81
N LEU A 228 8.15 -7.21 -15.76
CA LEU A 228 7.34 -8.11 -14.93
C LEU A 228 6.25 -8.82 -15.73
N PHE A 229 5.72 -8.16 -16.77
CA PHE A 229 4.73 -8.73 -17.69
C PHE A 229 5.34 -9.43 -18.90
N GLY A 230 6.67 -9.48 -18.99
CA GLY A 230 7.36 -9.99 -20.17
C GLY A 230 7.26 -9.09 -21.42
N ASP A 231 6.78 -7.85 -21.29
CA ASP A 231 6.69 -6.90 -22.40
C ASP A 231 8.04 -6.20 -22.63
N VAL A 232 8.92 -6.94 -23.30
CA VAL A 232 10.28 -6.48 -23.66
C VAL A 232 10.24 -5.28 -24.60
N GLU A 233 9.26 -5.21 -25.50
CA GLU A 233 9.13 -4.12 -26.48
C GLU A 233 8.83 -2.79 -25.79
N ILE A 234 7.83 -2.75 -24.90
CA ILE A 234 7.52 -1.54 -24.14
C ILE A 234 8.66 -1.18 -23.20
N ARG A 235 9.29 -2.16 -22.56
CA ARG A 235 10.47 -1.93 -21.72
C ARG A 235 11.57 -1.22 -22.51
N ASP A 236 11.92 -1.70 -23.69
CA ASP A 236 13.02 -1.13 -24.47
C ASP A 236 12.68 0.29 -24.94
N ARG A 237 11.44 0.54 -25.37
CA ARG A 237 10.95 1.90 -25.70
C ARG A 237 11.00 2.87 -24.51
N ILE A 238 10.72 2.38 -23.29
CA ILE A 238 10.87 3.19 -22.07
C ILE A 238 12.34 3.57 -21.85
N LEU A 239 13.28 2.65 -22.10
CA LEU A 239 14.71 2.89 -21.92
C LEU A 239 15.31 3.83 -22.98
N GLU A 240 14.65 3.99 -24.13
CA GLU A 240 15.07 4.90 -25.21
C GLU A 240 14.68 6.36 -24.97
N THR A 241 13.63 6.63 -24.18
CA THR A 241 13.25 8.00 -23.85
C THR A 241 14.01 8.52 -22.64
N LEU A 242 14.16 9.85 -22.59
CA LEU A 242 14.67 10.59 -21.43
C LEU A 242 13.56 11.39 -20.73
N ASP A 243 12.35 11.42 -21.32
CA ASP A 243 11.20 12.15 -20.79
C ASP A 243 10.41 11.24 -19.84
N PRO A 244 10.35 11.56 -18.52
CA PRO A 244 9.63 10.75 -17.55
C PRO A 244 8.13 10.65 -17.83
N ASP A 245 7.49 11.67 -18.41
CA ASP A 245 6.07 11.61 -18.74
C ASP A 245 5.81 10.65 -19.91
N GLN A 246 6.72 10.63 -20.89
CA GLN A 246 6.68 9.65 -21.97
C GLN A 246 6.92 8.23 -21.44
N ALA A 247 7.89 8.03 -20.55
CA ALA A 247 8.15 6.74 -19.91
C ALA A 247 6.90 6.22 -19.16
N LYS A 248 6.24 7.11 -18.39
CA LYS A 248 4.98 6.81 -17.69
C LYS A 248 3.85 6.44 -18.66
N ALA A 249 3.72 7.18 -19.76
CA ALA A 249 2.71 6.90 -20.79
C ALA A 249 2.95 5.54 -21.47
N LEU A 250 4.20 5.17 -21.75
CA LEU A 250 4.57 3.87 -22.31
C LEU A 250 4.32 2.73 -21.31
N GLY A 251 4.70 2.90 -20.04
CA GLY A 251 4.47 1.88 -19.00
C GLY A 251 2.99 1.64 -18.67
N ARG A 252 2.09 2.54 -19.06
CA ARG A 252 0.63 2.34 -19.05
C ARG A 252 0.12 1.51 -20.22
N GLN A 253 0.91 1.36 -21.28
CA GLN A 253 0.58 0.60 -22.50
C GLN A 253 1.17 -0.82 -22.50
N ALA A 254 1.86 -1.24 -21.43
CA ALA A 254 2.43 -2.57 -21.34
C ALA A 254 1.37 -3.66 -21.54
N LYS A 255 1.66 -4.61 -22.43
CA LYS A 255 0.85 -5.79 -22.74
C LYS A 255 0.79 -6.71 -21.53
N ASP A 256 -0.20 -7.61 -21.54
CA ASP A 256 -0.36 -8.68 -20.55
C ASP A 256 -0.30 -8.18 -19.10
N PHE A 257 -0.89 -7.01 -18.87
CA PHE A 257 -0.94 -6.37 -17.57
C PHE A 257 -1.53 -7.34 -16.53
N ASP A 258 -0.65 -7.82 -15.65
CA ASP A 258 -1.01 -8.65 -14.51
C ASP A 258 -1.00 -7.81 -13.25
N GLN A 259 -2.14 -7.80 -12.62
CA GLN A 259 -2.41 -6.84 -11.61
C GLN A 259 -2.16 -7.33 -10.19
N GLU A 260 -2.27 -8.65 -9.99
CA GLU A 260 -1.81 -9.29 -8.77
C GLU A 260 -0.30 -9.13 -8.70
N LEU A 261 0.41 -9.40 -9.81
CA LEU A 261 1.83 -9.13 -9.92
C LEU A 261 2.17 -7.65 -9.68
N CYS A 262 1.40 -6.71 -10.22
CA CYS A 262 1.61 -5.28 -9.97
C CYS A 262 1.45 -4.90 -8.50
N VAL A 263 0.34 -5.28 -7.84
CA VAL A 263 0.11 -4.95 -6.42
C VAL A 263 1.17 -5.60 -5.54
N THR A 264 1.51 -6.85 -5.83
CA THR A 264 2.56 -7.60 -5.14
C THR A 264 3.93 -6.93 -5.25
N HIS A 265 4.30 -6.41 -6.42
CA HIS A 265 5.67 -5.93 -6.66
C HIS A 265 5.80 -4.40 -6.65
N ARG A 266 4.72 -3.62 -6.56
CA ARG A 266 4.81 -2.16 -6.70
C ARG A 266 5.73 -1.53 -5.67
N ASP A 267 5.59 -1.92 -4.39
CA ASP A 267 6.34 -1.30 -3.29
C ASP A 267 7.82 -1.65 -3.43
N SER A 268 8.12 -2.92 -3.73
CA SER A 268 9.49 -3.39 -3.94
C SER A 268 10.15 -2.77 -5.17
N ILE A 269 9.40 -2.54 -6.26
CA ILE A 269 9.90 -1.82 -7.45
C ILE A 269 10.22 -0.37 -7.11
N VAL A 270 9.30 0.36 -6.46
CA VAL A 270 9.52 1.77 -6.11
C VAL A 270 10.67 1.90 -5.11
N GLN A 271 10.70 1.07 -4.08
CA GLN A 271 11.77 1.07 -3.09
C GLN A 271 13.13 0.72 -3.72
N SER A 272 13.19 -0.31 -4.58
CA SER A 272 14.43 -0.70 -5.27
C SER A 272 14.93 0.40 -6.22
N GLY A 273 14.02 1.05 -6.95
CA GLY A 273 14.35 2.16 -7.83
C GLY A 273 14.91 3.36 -7.07
N ASN A 274 14.27 3.73 -5.95
CA ASN A 274 14.76 4.81 -5.10
C ASN A 274 16.07 4.44 -4.39
N LEU A 275 16.20 3.21 -3.87
CA LEU A 275 17.45 2.74 -3.28
C LEU A 275 18.60 2.81 -4.30
N ALA A 276 18.38 2.35 -5.52
CA ALA A 276 19.37 2.44 -6.59
C ALA A 276 19.72 3.90 -6.92
N LYS A 277 18.71 4.76 -7.13
CA LYS A 277 18.89 6.20 -7.35
C LYS A 277 19.76 6.85 -6.28
N PHE A 278 19.44 6.63 -4.99
CA PHE A 278 20.14 7.26 -3.87
C PHE A 278 21.43 6.53 -3.45
N SER A 279 21.70 5.32 -3.94
CA SER A 279 22.96 4.62 -3.70
C SER A 279 23.98 4.80 -4.83
N ASP A 280 23.54 5.29 -6.00
CA ASP A 280 24.40 5.44 -7.16
C ASP A 280 25.55 6.42 -6.86
N PRO A 281 26.80 6.11 -7.24
CA PRO A 281 27.94 7.00 -7.05
C PRO A 281 27.76 8.40 -7.65
N ALA A 282 26.97 8.55 -8.72
CA ALA A 282 26.66 9.85 -9.32
C ALA A 282 25.72 10.72 -8.46
N ASN A 283 25.01 10.11 -7.51
CA ASN A 283 23.91 10.73 -6.75
C ASN A 283 24.19 10.82 -5.24
N LEU A 284 25.45 10.69 -4.80
CA LEU A 284 25.79 10.74 -3.37
C LEU A 284 25.37 12.05 -2.69
N HIS A 285 25.31 13.17 -3.41
CA HIS A 285 24.74 14.41 -2.89
C HIS A 285 23.25 14.25 -2.53
N LEU A 286 22.46 13.60 -3.39
CA LEU A 286 21.04 13.32 -3.15
C LEU A 286 20.85 12.35 -1.99
N LYS A 287 21.76 11.37 -1.83
CA LYS A 287 21.81 10.50 -0.64
C LYS A 287 21.88 11.35 0.63
N GLN A 288 22.79 12.31 0.67
CA GLN A 288 22.96 13.18 1.84
C GLN A 288 21.72 14.05 2.07
N LEU A 289 21.07 14.57 1.02
CA LEU A 289 19.82 15.30 1.17
C LEU A 289 18.70 14.42 1.74
N LEU A 290 18.56 13.18 1.26
CA LEU A 290 17.58 12.23 1.79
C LEU A 290 17.87 11.91 3.27
N LEU A 291 19.13 11.65 3.64
CA LEU A 291 19.51 11.43 5.04
C LEU A 291 19.28 12.67 5.91
N ALA A 292 19.53 13.87 5.38
CA ALA A 292 19.31 15.15 6.08
C ALA A 292 17.83 15.44 6.36
N THR A 293 16.90 14.73 5.70
CA THR A 293 15.48 14.79 6.09
C THR A 293 15.22 14.17 7.47
N GLY A 294 16.18 13.46 8.08
CA GLY A 294 16.11 13.02 9.48
C GLY A 294 14.86 12.20 9.77
N ASP A 295 14.07 12.64 10.76
CA ASP A 295 12.83 11.98 11.18
C ASP A 295 11.57 12.56 10.52
N LEU A 296 11.73 13.41 9.50
CA LEU A 296 10.60 14.02 8.81
C LEU A 296 9.79 12.96 8.06
N VAL A 297 8.47 13.10 8.14
CA VAL A 297 7.53 12.40 7.27
C VAL A 297 7.63 12.99 5.88
N LEU A 298 8.02 12.17 4.90
CA LEU A 298 8.09 12.59 3.50
C LEU A 298 6.71 12.46 2.88
N VAL A 299 6.25 13.52 2.21
CA VAL A 299 4.88 13.61 1.70
C VAL A 299 4.89 14.05 0.25
N ASP A 300 4.28 13.24 -0.63
CA ASP A 300 3.94 13.67 -1.98
C ASP A 300 2.57 14.36 -1.96
N ALA A 301 2.61 15.70 -1.90
CA ALA A 301 1.46 16.59 -1.84
C ALA A 301 0.92 16.96 -3.23
N THR A 302 0.72 15.96 -4.08
CA THR A 302 -0.01 16.12 -5.34
C THR A 302 -1.52 15.95 -5.12
N GLU A 303 -2.31 16.88 -5.65
CA GLU A 303 -3.78 16.88 -5.45
C GLU A 303 -4.48 15.68 -6.09
N THR A 304 -3.91 15.18 -7.19
CA THR A 304 -4.55 14.18 -8.04
C THR A 304 -4.17 12.74 -7.69
N ASP A 305 -3.01 12.53 -7.07
CA ASP A 305 -2.51 11.19 -6.77
C ASP A 305 -2.89 10.80 -5.33
N LYS A 306 -3.90 9.94 -5.21
CA LYS A 306 -4.35 9.39 -3.93
C LYS A 306 -3.68 8.06 -3.58
N LEU A 307 -2.81 7.54 -4.45
CA LEU A 307 -2.10 6.29 -4.21
C LEU A 307 -0.68 6.57 -3.73
N TRP A 308 0.11 7.21 -4.58
CA TRP A 308 1.50 7.53 -4.27
C TRP A 308 1.62 8.81 -3.44
N GLY A 309 0.67 9.73 -3.60
CA GLY A 309 0.56 10.96 -2.83
C GLY A 309 -0.62 10.99 -1.86
N ILE A 310 -0.78 12.15 -1.21
CA ILE A 310 -1.84 12.40 -0.23
C ILE A 310 -3.15 12.87 -0.86
N GLY A 311 -3.17 13.14 -2.17
CA GLY A 311 -4.35 13.66 -2.85
C GLY A 311 -4.77 15.07 -2.40
N LEU A 312 -3.83 15.84 -1.87
CA LEU A 312 -4.02 17.21 -1.38
C LEU A 312 -2.81 18.08 -1.76
N PRO A 313 -3.01 19.37 -2.05
CA PRO A 313 -1.88 20.29 -2.24
C PRO A 313 -1.16 20.56 -0.92
N PRO A 314 0.10 21.03 -0.95
CA PRO A 314 0.85 21.37 0.26
C PRO A 314 0.16 22.45 1.11
N THR A 315 -0.69 23.28 0.50
CA THR A 315 -1.41 24.38 1.15
C THR A 315 -2.70 23.94 1.82
N HIS A 316 -3.12 22.68 1.69
CA HIS A 316 -4.37 22.21 2.29
C HIS A 316 -4.24 22.07 3.81
N LYS A 317 -5.30 22.43 4.56
CA LYS A 317 -5.31 22.36 6.05
C LYS A 317 -5.01 20.98 6.62
N HIS A 318 -5.32 19.93 5.86
CA HIS A 318 -5.11 18.53 6.25
C HIS A 318 -3.81 17.94 5.68
N ALA A 319 -3.01 18.71 4.92
CA ALA A 319 -1.80 18.21 4.26
C ALA A 319 -0.74 17.70 5.26
N THR A 320 -0.76 18.18 6.50
CA THR A 320 0.15 17.78 7.58
C THR A 320 -0.48 16.82 8.59
N THR A 321 -1.69 16.33 8.34
CA THR A 321 -2.43 15.45 9.26
C THR A 321 -2.69 14.11 8.59
N PRO A 322 -1.84 13.08 8.77
CA PRO A 322 -1.92 11.93 7.90
C PRO A 322 -3.20 11.09 8.02
N GLY A 323 -3.80 11.00 9.22
CA GLY A 323 -5.12 10.41 9.42
C GLY A 323 -6.28 11.12 8.68
N GLU A 324 -6.05 12.32 8.14
CA GLU A 324 -7.02 13.10 7.36
C GLU A 324 -6.67 13.16 5.86
N TRP A 325 -5.65 12.40 5.41
CA TRP A 325 -5.30 12.34 4.00
C TRP A 325 -6.31 11.51 3.20
N PRO A 326 -6.84 12.05 2.08
CA PRO A 326 -7.57 11.27 1.10
C PRO A 326 -6.73 10.21 0.39
N GLY A 327 -5.40 10.38 0.35
CA GLY A 327 -4.45 9.50 -0.30
C GLY A 327 -3.54 8.73 0.65
N LEU A 328 -2.86 7.70 0.13
CA LEU A 328 -2.06 6.76 0.92
C LEU A 328 -0.59 7.16 1.10
N ASN A 329 -0.09 8.14 0.34
CA ASN A 329 1.30 8.61 0.41
C ASN A 329 2.37 7.50 0.27
N LEU A 330 2.10 6.44 -0.51
CA LEU A 330 3.01 5.28 -0.60
C LEU A 330 4.44 5.65 -1.03
N LEU A 331 4.60 6.72 -1.82
CA LEU A 331 5.92 7.18 -2.25
C LEU A 331 6.73 7.72 -1.06
N GLY A 332 6.10 8.52 -0.21
CA GLY A 332 6.69 9.05 1.01
C GLY A 332 7.24 7.93 1.91
N PHE A 333 6.44 6.88 2.12
CA PHE A 333 6.85 5.71 2.90
C PHE A 333 8.00 4.94 2.26
N ALA A 334 7.95 4.72 0.95
CA ALA A 334 9.05 4.07 0.23
C ALA A 334 10.36 4.84 0.39
N LEU A 335 10.34 6.17 0.27
CA LEU A 335 11.51 7.03 0.46
C LEU A 335 12.06 6.99 1.89
N MET A 336 11.19 6.99 2.90
CA MET A 336 11.59 6.84 4.31
C MET A 336 12.20 5.46 4.59
N ALA A 337 11.66 4.39 3.99
CA ALA A 337 12.23 3.06 4.09
C ALA A 337 13.63 2.98 3.44
N VAL A 338 13.81 3.61 2.27
CA VAL A 338 15.13 3.77 1.63
C VAL A 338 16.09 4.57 2.50
N ARG A 339 15.63 5.69 3.10
CA ARG A 339 16.43 6.50 4.04
C ARG A 339 16.97 5.64 5.18
N CYS A 340 16.13 4.82 5.80
CA CYS A 340 16.53 3.90 6.86
C CYS A 340 17.58 2.87 6.40
N GLN A 341 17.43 2.31 5.20
CA GLN A 341 18.40 1.35 4.65
C GLN A 341 19.76 2.00 4.33
N LEU A 342 19.78 3.27 3.93
CA LEU A 342 20.99 3.98 3.56
C LEU A 342 21.87 4.42 4.75
N MET A 343 21.33 4.34 5.97
CA MET A 343 22.02 4.63 7.22
C MET A 343 22.91 3.46 7.70
N THR A 344 22.72 2.26 7.16
CA THR A 344 23.48 1.05 7.52
C THR A 344 24.68 0.83 6.62
#